data_AF-A0A800JJQ7-F1
#
_entry.id   AF-A0A800JJQ7-F1
#
_cell.length_a   1.000
_cell.length_b   1.000
_cell.length_c   1.000
_cell.angle_alpha   90.00
_cell.angle_beta   90.00
_cell.angle_gamma   90.00
#
_symmetry.space_group_name_H-M   'P 1'
#
loop_
_entity.id
_entity.type
_entity.pdbx_description
1 polymer ?
#
loop_
_entity_poly.entity_id
_entity_poly.type
_entity_poly.pdbx_seq_one_letter_code
_entity_poly.pdbx_strand_id
1 'polypeptide(L)'
;MPRQVRIEYPVAANTGAIQQLQEQIAEPSQRPTLEEVRDARAGSVVLTTDRENNEVTLNLRVEETDDLKQGTWTTAEGGDLKLTLALAGDKRFMRLALGE
;
A
#
# COMPACT_ATOMS: atom_id res chain seq x y z
N MET A 1 61.93 13.39 22.24
CA MET A 1 60.97 12.26 22.37
C MET A 1 59.79 12.55 21.45
N PRO A 2 59.50 11.75 20.40
CA PRO A 2 58.35 12.01 19.54
C PRO A 2 57.06 11.66 20.29
N ARG A 3 56.07 12.56 20.23
CA ARG A 3 54.76 12.42 20.87
C ARG A 3 53.86 11.63 19.92
N GLN A 4 53.53 10.40 20.26
CA GLN A 4 52.64 9.56 19.45
C GLN A 4 51.20 10.07 19.59
N VAL A 5 50.64 10.62 18.51
CA VAL A 5 49.24 11.02 18.45
C VAL A 5 48.42 9.78 18.13
N ARG A 6 47.65 9.30 19.11
CA ARG A 6 46.68 8.22 18.92
C ARG A 6 45.43 8.81 18.28
N ILE A 7 45.20 8.54 16.99
CA ILE A 7 43.93 8.82 16.35
C ILE A 7 42.98 7.69 16.75
N GLU A 8 42.07 7.97 17.69
CA GLU A 8 40.99 7.04 18.02
C GLU A 8 39.91 7.17 16.94
N TYR A 9 39.85 6.17 16.06
CA TYR A 9 38.77 6.07 15.09
C TYR A 9 37.47 5.74 15.84
N PRO A 10 36.37 6.47 15.63
CA PRO A 10 35.09 6.25 16.33
C PRO A 10 34.36 5.01 15.79
N VAL A 11 35.05 3.86 15.75
CA VAL A 11 34.57 2.61 15.16
C VAL A 11 33.32 2.13 15.90
N ALA A 12 33.29 2.20 17.22
CA ALA A 12 32.16 1.75 18.03
C ALA A 12 30.88 2.58 17.80
N ALA A 13 30.99 3.90 17.66
CA ALA A 13 29.85 4.77 17.36
C ALA A 13 29.31 4.49 15.95
N ASN A 14 30.21 4.25 14.99
CA ASN A 14 29.84 3.89 13.63
C ASN A 14 29.17 2.50 13.56
N THR A 15 29.61 1.53 14.37
CA THR A 15 28.96 0.20 14.46
C THR A 15 27.51 0.31 14.94
N GLY A 16 27.26 1.09 15.99
CA GLY A 16 25.89 1.30 16.49
C GLY A 16 24.97 1.97 15.47
N ALA A 17 25.48 2.98 14.75
CA ALA A 17 24.73 3.64 13.68
C ALA A 17 24.42 2.70 12.50
N ILE A 18 25.39 1.85 12.11
CA ILE A 18 25.19 0.84 11.08
C ILE A 18 24.11 -0.16 11.49
N GLN A 19 24.10 -0.58 12.76
CA GLN A 19 23.12 -1.53 13.27
C GLN A 19 21.70 -0.96 13.25
N GLN A 20 21.52 0.30 13.68
CA GLN A 20 20.24 0.98 13.61
C GLN A 20 19.74 1.16 12.16
N LEU A 21 20.64 1.49 11.23
CA LEU A 21 20.29 1.58 9.81
C LEU A 21 19.89 0.20 9.25
N GLN A 22 20.57 -0.86 9.64
CA GLN A 22 20.21 -2.23 9.24
C GLN A 22 18.84 -2.65 9.76
N GLU A 23 18.50 -2.32 11.00
CA GLU A 23 17.16 -2.56 11.57
C GLU A 23 16.08 -1.76 10.83
N GLN A 24 16.34 -0.48 10.53
CA GLN A 24 15.42 0.35 9.76
C GLN A 24 15.24 -0.11 8.30
N ILE A 25 16.22 -0.81 7.73
CA ILE A 25 16.13 -1.42 6.38
C ILE A 25 15.46 -2.80 6.43
N ALA A 26 15.63 -3.56 7.52
CA ALA A 26 15.01 -4.86 7.72
C ALA A 26 13.50 -4.76 7.98
N GLU A 27 13.05 -3.72 8.68
CA GLU A 27 11.63 -3.45 8.96
C GLU A 27 10.74 -3.37 7.69
N PRO A 28 11.11 -2.61 6.64
CA PRO A 28 10.41 -2.60 5.36
C PRO A 28 10.47 -3.91 4.57
N SER A 29 11.56 -4.66 4.65
CA SER A 29 11.72 -5.91 3.87
C SER A 29 10.88 -7.07 4.40
N GLN A 30 10.38 -6.96 5.63
CA GLN A 30 9.39 -7.89 6.21
C GLN A 30 7.94 -7.51 5.86
N ARG A 31 7.69 -6.34 5.27
CA ARG A 31 6.33 -5.92 4.92
C ARG A 31 5.94 -6.57 3.59
N PRO A 32 4.76 -7.22 3.51
CA PRO A 32 4.28 -7.71 2.23
C PRO A 32 4.10 -6.55 1.26
N THR A 33 4.50 -6.77 0.02
CA THR A 33 4.30 -5.83 -1.08
C THR A 33 2.81 -5.62 -1.34
N LEU A 34 2.47 -4.48 -1.96
CA LEU A 34 1.08 -4.21 -2.33
C LEU A 34 0.51 -5.29 -3.27
N GLU A 35 1.35 -5.90 -4.09
CA GLU A 35 1.00 -7.00 -4.98
C GLU A 35 0.70 -8.28 -4.20
N GLU A 36 1.54 -8.66 -3.23
CA GLU A 36 1.29 -9.80 -2.35
C GLU A 36 0.03 -9.62 -1.49
N VAL A 37 -0.26 -8.39 -1.03
CA VAL A 37 -1.51 -8.10 -0.29
C VAL A 37 -2.75 -8.23 -1.19
N ARG A 38 -2.63 -7.89 -2.48
CA ARG A 38 -3.71 -8.02 -3.47
C ARG A 38 -3.94 -9.47 -3.88
N ASP A 39 -2.87 -10.22 -4.10
CA ASP A 39 -2.90 -11.61 -4.56
C ASP A 39 -3.33 -12.59 -3.45
N ALA A 40 -2.93 -12.34 -2.20
CA ALA A 40 -3.23 -13.22 -1.07
C ALA A 40 -4.72 -13.32 -0.68
N ARG A 41 -5.62 -12.52 -1.29
CA ARG A 41 -7.06 -12.51 -0.99
C ARG A 41 -7.88 -12.38 -2.27
N ALA A 42 -8.22 -13.52 -2.88
CA ALA A 42 -9.16 -13.60 -4.00
C ALA A 42 -10.43 -12.80 -3.69
N GLY A 43 -10.85 -11.94 -4.63
CA GLY A 43 -12.05 -11.10 -4.48
C GLY A 43 -11.89 -9.82 -3.64
N SER A 44 -10.65 -9.36 -3.36
CA SER A 44 -10.41 -8.09 -2.65
C SER A 44 -9.74 -7.03 -3.54
N VAL A 45 -10.09 -5.77 -3.32
CA VAL A 45 -9.43 -4.61 -3.94
C VAL A 45 -8.80 -3.74 -2.85
N VAL A 46 -7.51 -3.41 -3.02
CA VAL A 46 -6.76 -2.53 -2.12
C VAL A 46 -6.57 -1.17 -2.78
N LEU A 47 -7.12 -0.14 -2.14
CA LEU A 47 -7.06 1.24 -2.60
C LEU A 47 -6.19 2.07 -1.66
N THR A 48 -5.39 2.96 -2.25
CA THR A 48 -4.62 3.97 -1.54
C THR A 48 -5.38 5.28 -1.52
N THR A 49 -5.12 6.07 -0.50
CA THR A 49 -5.94 7.25 -0.21
C THR A 49 -5.43 8.45 -0.96
N ASP A 50 -6.35 9.33 -1.33
CA ASP A 50 -5.99 10.68 -1.76
C ASP A 50 -5.32 11.39 -0.58
N ARG A 51 -4.11 11.91 -0.79
CA ARG A 51 -3.34 12.59 0.26
C ARG A 51 -3.90 13.97 0.59
N GLU A 52 -4.64 14.60 -0.31
CA GLU A 52 -5.21 15.93 -0.08
C GLU A 52 -6.49 15.84 0.74
N ASN A 53 -7.35 14.87 0.43
CA ASN A 53 -8.68 14.76 1.01
C ASN A 53 -8.79 13.67 2.09
N ASN A 54 -7.77 12.81 2.25
CA ASN A 54 -7.77 11.66 3.16
C ASN A 54 -8.97 10.69 2.93
N GLU A 55 -9.35 10.56 1.66
CA GLU A 55 -10.50 9.78 1.21
C GLU A 55 -10.09 8.67 0.26
N VAL A 56 -10.94 7.66 0.18
CA VAL A 56 -10.89 6.60 -0.84
C VAL A 56 -12.17 6.67 -1.65
N THR A 57 -12.04 6.77 -2.97
CA THR A 57 -13.17 6.68 -3.90
C THR A 57 -13.03 5.42 -4.74
N LEU A 58 -14.08 4.58 -4.72
CA LEU A 58 -14.27 3.48 -5.65
C LEU A 58 -15.42 3.84 -6.59
N ASN A 59 -15.14 3.79 -7.90
CA ASN A 59 -16.15 3.90 -8.95
C ASN A 59 -16.24 2.55 -9.65
N LEU A 60 -17.42 1.93 -9.61
CA LEU A 60 -17.72 0.73 -10.38
C LEU A 60 -18.82 1.05 -11.38
N ARG A 61 -18.65 0.56 -12.61
CA ARG A 61 -19.71 0.54 -13.61
C ARG A 61 -20.23 -0.89 -13.73
N VAL A 62 -21.54 -1.04 -13.62
CA VAL A 62 -22.29 -2.26 -13.86
C VAL A 62 -22.72 -2.22 -15.32
N GLU A 63 -22.27 -3.22 -16.07
CA GLU A 63 -22.57 -3.38 -17.47
C GLU A 63 -23.25 -4.74 -17.68
N GLU A 64 -24.20 -4.78 -18.59
CA GLU A 64 -24.96 -5.97 -18.96
C GLU A 64 -24.83 -6.23 -20.46
N THR A 65 -25.07 -7.49 -20.85
CA THR A 65 -25.05 -7.90 -22.25
C THR A 65 -25.98 -9.07 -22.45
N ASP A 66 -26.70 -9.06 -23.58
CA ASP A 66 -27.53 -10.18 -24.03
C ASP A 66 -26.72 -11.24 -24.78
N ASP A 67 -25.48 -10.92 -25.19
CA ASP A 67 -24.63 -11.81 -25.99
C ASP A 67 -23.15 -11.73 -25.59
N LEU A 68 -22.72 -12.69 -24.77
CA LEU A 68 -21.33 -12.87 -24.33
C LEU A 68 -20.33 -13.05 -25.48
N LYS A 69 -20.77 -13.49 -26.67
CA LYS A 69 -19.88 -13.72 -27.82
C LYS A 69 -19.60 -12.45 -28.61
N GLN A 70 -20.52 -11.50 -28.57
CA GLN A 70 -20.36 -10.23 -29.29
C GLN A 70 -19.45 -9.25 -28.54
N GLY A 71 -19.27 -9.43 -27.23
CA GLY A 71 -18.39 -8.56 -26.44
C GLY A 71 -18.87 -7.11 -26.35
N THR A 72 -20.12 -6.84 -26.73
CA THR A 72 -20.77 -5.54 -26.58
C THR A 72 -21.45 -5.50 -25.22
N TRP A 73 -21.02 -4.58 -24.37
CA TRP A 73 -21.56 -4.36 -23.03
C TRP A 73 -22.23 -3.00 -22.98
N THR A 74 -23.40 -2.92 -22.35
CA THR A 74 -24.14 -1.68 -22.14
C THR A 74 -24.25 -1.41 -20.65
N THR A 75 -24.09 -0.16 -20.22
CA THR A 75 -24.31 0.21 -18.82
C THR A 75 -25.72 -0.18 -18.39
N ALA A 76 -25.83 -0.96 -17.32
CA ALA A 76 -27.12 -1.36 -16.76
C ALA A 76 -27.87 -0.14 -16.19
N GLU A 77 -29.19 -0.22 -16.06
CA GLU A 77 -29.97 0.84 -15.42
C GLU A 77 -29.53 1.02 -13.95
N GLY A 78 -29.15 2.25 -13.57
CA GLY A 78 -28.52 2.52 -12.27
C GLY A 78 -27.06 2.07 -12.16
N GLY A 79 -26.40 1.80 -13.31
CA GLY A 79 -25.14 1.08 -13.38
C GLY A 79 -23.89 1.80 -12.89
N ASP A 80 -23.94 3.00 -12.32
CA ASP A 80 -22.76 3.60 -11.69
C ASP A 80 -22.87 3.52 -10.16
N LEU A 81 -21.98 2.74 -9.54
CA LEU A 81 -21.82 2.69 -8.09
C LEU A 81 -20.60 3.52 -7.68
N LYS A 82 -20.87 4.63 -6.97
CA LYS A 82 -19.83 5.47 -6.37
C LYS A 82 -19.86 5.33 -4.85
N LEU A 83 -18.74 4.90 -4.29
CA LEU A 83 -18.52 4.84 -2.85
C LEU A 83 -17.33 5.72 -2.48
N THR A 84 -17.57 6.72 -1.62
CA THR A 84 -16.53 7.57 -1.05
C THR A 84 -16.54 7.39 0.47
N LEU A 85 -15.41 6.99 1.02
CA LEU A 85 -15.23 6.76 2.45
C LEU A 85 -14.02 7.53 2.96
N ALA A 86 -14.22 8.25 4.06
CA ALA A 86 -13.12 8.86 4.81
C ALA A 86 -12.37 7.78 5.60
N LEU A 87 -11.05 7.90 5.66
CA LEU A 87 -10.27 7.07 6.57
C LEU A 87 -10.49 7.48 8.03
N ALA A 88 -10.59 6.48 8.90
CA ALA A 88 -10.64 6.72 10.34
C ALA A 88 -9.25 7.08 10.89
N GLY A 89 -9.14 8.21 11.58
CA GLY A 89 -7.94 8.60 12.32
C GLY A 89 -6.68 8.67 11.46
N ASP A 90 -5.66 7.90 11.86
CA ASP A 90 -4.32 7.87 11.25
C ASP A 90 -4.13 6.75 10.21
N LYS A 91 -5.22 6.07 9.81
CA LYS A 91 -5.14 4.97 8.85
C LYS A 91 -4.69 5.48 7.49
N ARG A 92 -4.03 4.62 6.71
CA ARG A 92 -3.43 4.97 5.40
C ARG A 92 -3.91 4.10 4.24
N PHE A 93 -4.64 3.02 4.55
CA PHE A 93 -5.06 2.03 3.57
C PHE A 93 -6.49 1.59 3.90
N MET A 94 -7.30 1.38 2.86
CA MET A 94 -8.62 0.78 2.96
C MET A 94 -8.69 -0.45 2.06
N ARG A 95 -9.27 -1.53 2.58
CA ARG A 95 -9.58 -2.73 1.81
C ARG A 95 -11.10 -2.89 1.72
N LEU A 96 -11.58 -3.11 0.50
CA LEU A 96 -12.94 -3.56 0.24
C LEU A 96 -12.89 -5.07 -0.01
N ALA A 97 -13.65 -5.81 0.78
CA ALA A 97 -13.83 -7.25 0.60
C ALA A 97 -15.27 -7.49 0.15
N LEU A 98 -15.44 -8.35 -0.84
CA LEU A 98 -16.76 -8.87 -1.20
C LEU A 98 -17.25 -9.75 -0.04
N GLY A 99 -18.46 -9.50 0.45
CA GLY A 99 -19.10 -10.32 1.47
C GLY A 99 -19.47 -11.71 0.93
N GLU A 100 -19.74 -12.66 1.82
CA GLU A 100 -20.38 -13.94 1.47
C GLU A 100 -21.85 -13.75 1.05
#